data_AF-A0A9D3NWM3-F1
#
_entry.id   AF-A0A9D3NWM3-F1
#
_cell.length_a   1.000
_cell.length_b   1.000
_cell.length_c   1.000
_cell.angle_alpha   90.00
_cell.angle_beta   90.00
_cell.angle_gamma   90.00
#
_symmetry.space_group_name_H-M   'P 1'
#
loop_
_entity.id
_entity.type
_entity.pdbx_description
1 polymer ?
#
loop_
_entity_poly.entity_id
_entity_poly.type
_entity_poly.pdbx_seq_one_letter_code
_entity_poly.pdbx_strand_id
1 'polypeptide(L)'
;MTEDVDKAALLEEEEEEEEKKPVNNRDTGHQTGETRRTWALWTLFMIACVPVIGAGIQYIRNTQLSGRHEAALKTLGTEGLFLFSSLDVDHDLHLSPEEFKPIAEKLTGVAPPAEFEEEFVADPNGETLTLQAVMQPLLLETMTKSKDGFLGVSHSALNGLRSWKSPAVPSSSFSAAQFRIFLPPKDKGVPGDTWWIIPSELNIFTGYLPNNRYHPPSPRGKEVLVHTLLSMFHPRPFIKSRFAPQGAVACVRAVSDFYYDVVFRIHAEFQLNDVPDFPFWFTPGQFAGHVVLSKDASHVRDFHLYVPNDKSLNVDMEWLYGASESSSMEVDIGYLPQMELRAAGPSTPSVIYDEQGNVIDSQTEGGEPIQFVFEEIHWSSEISRGEAADRLEVTFYPFKKVPYVPFPEAFSRAEAEGKLVHSILLWGALDDQSC
;
A
#
# COMPACT_ATOMS: atom_id res chain seq x y z
N MET A 1 11.22 66.81 53.29
CA MET A 1 11.19 65.66 54.23
C MET A 1 11.97 64.55 53.55
N THR A 2 13.31 64.54 53.65
CA THR A 2 14.13 63.92 54.74
C THR A 2 13.85 62.42 54.83
N GLU A 3 14.79 61.49 54.69
CA GLU A 3 16.28 61.47 54.72
C GLU A 3 16.71 60.16 54.00
N ASP A 4 17.74 60.13 53.14
CA ASP A 4 19.20 60.01 53.43
C ASP A 4 19.57 58.56 53.87
N VAL A 5 20.59 57.84 53.37
CA VAL A 5 22.03 58.13 53.11
C VAL A 5 22.57 56.97 52.21
N ASP A 6 23.20 57.17 51.03
CA ASP A 6 24.65 57.40 50.74
C ASP A 6 25.60 56.24 51.19
N LYS A 7 26.63 55.71 50.51
CA LYS A 7 27.65 56.14 49.51
C LYS A 7 28.36 54.86 48.97
N ALA A 8 28.75 54.69 47.69
CA ALA A 8 29.93 55.23 46.97
C ALA A 8 31.29 54.83 47.62
N ALA A 9 32.41 54.50 46.96
CA ALA A 9 32.94 54.66 45.59
C ALA A 9 34.23 53.76 45.49
N LEU A 10 34.58 53.14 44.34
CA LEU A 10 35.50 53.58 43.26
C LEU A 10 37.03 53.56 43.52
N LEU A 11 37.75 53.33 42.40
CA LEU A 11 39.18 53.50 42.02
C LEU A 11 39.97 52.18 41.90
N GLU A 12 40.44 51.73 40.71
CA GLU A 12 41.51 52.27 39.81
C GLU A 12 42.85 52.41 40.58
N GLU A 13 44.04 51.94 40.18
CA GLU A 13 44.70 51.82 38.85
C GLU A 13 46.06 51.04 39.02
N GLU A 14 46.69 50.66 37.89
CA GLU A 14 48.16 50.45 37.61
C GLU A 14 48.95 49.28 38.25
N GLU A 15 49.46 48.32 37.45
CA GLU A 15 50.79 48.20 36.78
C GLU A 15 51.96 47.74 37.70
N GLU A 16 52.56 46.57 37.39
CA GLU A 16 54.03 46.38 37.27
C GLU A 16 54.39 44.94 36.81
N GLU A 17 55.25 44.87 35.77
CA GLU A 17 55.97 43.68 35.30
C GLU A 17 57.07 43.26 36.29
N GLU A 18 57.33 41.95 36.45
CA GLU A 18 58.71 41.50 36.67
C GLU A 18 58.99 40.12 36.05
N GLU A 19 59.92 40.12 35.10
CA GLU A 19 60.51 39.01 34.38
C GLU A 19 61.53 38.27 35.27
N LYS A 20 61.54 36.92 35.31
CA LYS A 20 62.78 36.15 35.59
C LYS A 20 62.75 34.72 35.04
N LYS A 21 63.89 34.39 34.44
CA LYS A 21 64.24 33.31 33.49
C LYS A 21 64.51 31.92 34.12
N PRO A 22 64.71 30.87 33.30
CA PRO A 22 64.52 29.45 33.65
C PRO A 22 65.79 28.76 34.16
N VAL A 23 65.63 27.62 34.83
CA VAL A 23 66.72 26.65 35.06
C VAL A 23 66.29 25.25 34.67
N ASN A 24 67.08 24.71 33.75
CA ASN A 24 67.08 23.39 33.17
C ASN A 24 67.60 22.36 34.18
N ASN A 25 67.01 21.17 34.29
CA ASN A 25 67.84 19.98 34.45
C ASN A 25 67.17 18.70 33.94
N ARG A 26 67.97 17.98 33.17
CA ARG A 26 67.69 16.77 32.39
C ARG A 26 67.60 15.50 33.24
N ASP A 27 66.83 14.57 32.67
CA ASP A 27 67.06 13.11 32.58
C ASP A 27 67.16 12.27 33.85
N THR A 28 66.20 11.35 33.99
CA THR A 28 66.47 9.92 33.77
C THR A 28 65.16 9.19 33.45
N GLY A 29 65.01 8.79 32.19
CA GLY A 29 63.99 7.83 31.77
C GLY A 29 64.47 6.39 31.96
N HIS A 30 63.54 5.48 32.26
CA HIS A 30 63.51 4.10 31.74
C HIS A 30 62.31 3.28 32.27
N GLN A 31 61.04 3.62 31.96
CA GLN A 31 59.91 2.70 32.22
C GLN A 31 58.70 2.83 31.26
N THR A 32 58.82 3.44 30.08
CA THR A 32 57.64 3.75 29.22
C THR A 32 57.49 2.90 27.95
N GLY A 33 58.34 1.89 27.75
CA GLY A 33 58.31 1.02 26.56
C GLY A 33 57.45 -0.25 26.69
N GLU A 34 57.38 -0.85 27.89
CA GLU A 34 56.64 -2.11 28.09
C GLU A 34 55.14 -1.89 28.24
N THR A 35 54.73 -0.82 28.92
CA THR A 35 53.33 -0.46 29.18
C THR A 35 52.55 -0.11 27.91
N ARG A 36 53.19 0.46 26.89
CA ARG A 36 52.53 0.85 25.64
C ARG A 36 52.29 -0.35 24.72
N ARG A 37 53.17 -1.36 24.79
CA ARG A 37 53.11 -2.59 24.00
C ARG A 37 52.11 -3.59 24.59
N THR A 38 52.03 -3.67 25.92
CA THR A 38 50.97 -4.43 26.62
C THR A 38 49.59 -3.82 26.39
N TRP A 39 49.46 -2.49 26.40
CA TRP A 39 48.18 -1.83 26.11
C TRP A 39 47.71 -2.05 24.66
N ALA A 40 48.61 -1.98 23.69
CA ALA A 40 48.31 -2.30 22.29
C ALA A 40 47.86 -3.77 22.11
N LEU A 41 48.53 -4.72 22.77
CA LEU A 41 48.16 -6.14 22.77
C LEU A 41 46.79 -6.40 23.42
N TRP A 42 46.49 -5.74 24.54
CA TRP A 42 45.18 -5.81 25.19
C TRP A 42 44.07 -5.22 24.33
N THR A 43 44.35 -4.13 23.61
CA THR A 43 43.37 -3.51 22.71
C THR A 43 43.07 -4.42 21.52
N LEU A 44 44.10 -5.02 20.92
CA LEU A 44 43.96 -6.04 19.86
C LEU A 44 43.22 -7.30 20.34
N PHE A 45 43.50 -7.74 21.56
CA PHE A 45 42.80 -8.87 22.18
C PHE A 45 41.33 -8.55 22.42
N MET A 46 40.98 -7.37 22.93
CA MET A 46 39.59 -6.95 23.11
C MET A 46 38.86 -6.80 21.76
N ILE A 47 39.51 -6.23 20.74
CA ILE A 47 38.94 -6.13 19.38
C ILE A 47 38.72 -7.52 18.76
N ALA A 48 39.57 -8.50 19.05
CA ALA A 48 39.40 -9.89 18.59
C ALA A 48 38.38 -10.68 19.41
N CYS A 49 38.24 -10.41 20.71
CA CYS A 49 37.30 -11.10 21.60
C CYS A 49 35.85 -10.65 21.41
N VAL A 50 35.60 -9.38 21.10
CA VAL A 50 34.23 -8.86 20.87
C VAL A 50 33.46 -9.64 19.78
N PRO A 51 34.00 -9.90 18.57
CA PRO A 51 33.28 -10.69 17.57
C PRO A 51 33.13 -12.17 17.95
N VAL A 52 34.08 -12.74 18.71
CA VAL A 52 33.98 -14.13 19.20
C VAL A 52 32.89 -14.26 20.27
N ILE A 53 32.81 -13.30 21.19
CA ILE A 53 31.75 -13.22 22.19
C ILE A 53 30.40 -12.96 21.51
N GLY A 54 30.36 -12.07 20.51
CA GLY A 54 29.16 -11.81 19.71
C GLY A 54 28.65 -13.05 18.99
N ALA A 55 29.55 -13.81 18.35
CA ALA A 55 29.21 -15.08 17.71
C ALA A 55 28.74 -16.15 18.73
N GLY A 56 29.37 -16.20 19.91
CA GLY A 56 28.95 -17.09 21.00
C GLY A 56 27.56 -16.75 21.53
N ILE A 57 27.26 -15.48 21.75
CA ILE A 57 25.94 -15.00 22.18
C ILE A 57 24.89 -15.30 21.10
N GLN A 58 25.20 -15.05 19.82
CA GLN A 58 24.31 -15.34 18.70
C GLN A 58 24.03 -16.84 18.57
N TYR A 59 25.05 -17.69 18.76
CA TYR A 59 24.90 -19.14 18.75
C TYR A 59 24.01 -19.63 19.90
N ILE A 60 24.20 -19.10 21.11
CA ILE A 60 23.36 -19.43 22.27
C ILE A 60 21.91 -18.95 22.04
N ARG A 61 21.72 -17.75 21.50
CA ARG A 61 20.39 -17.23 21.17
C ARG A 61 19.70 -18.07 20.11
N ASN A 62 20.39 -18.46 19.04
CA ASN A 62 19.84 -19.32 17.98
C ASN A 62 19.49 -20.72 18.49
N THR A 63 20.33 -21.32 19.32
CA THR A 63 20.03 -22.65 19.91
C THR A 63 18.84 -22.59 20.86
N GLN A 64 18.69 -21.51 21.63
CA GLN A 64 17.50 -21.28 22.46
C GLN A 64 16.24 -21.05 21.62
N LEU A 65 16.32 -20.25 20.55
CA LEU A 65 15.20 -20.01 19.63
C LEU A 65 14.74 -21.30 18.95
N SER A 66 15.68 -22.12 18.43
CA SER A 66 15.34 -23.41 17.83
C SER A 66 14.68 -24.36 18.83
N GLY A 67 15.18 -24.43 20.07
CA GLY A 67 14.57 -25.26 21.11
C GLY A 67 13.16 -24.80 21.51
N ARG A 68 12.93 -23.48 21.55
CA ARG A 68 11.59 -22.90 21.79
C ARG A 68 10.65 -23.15 20.62
N HIS A 69 11.14 -23.05 19.39
CA HIS A 69 10.35 -23.33 18.19
C HIS A 69 9.88 -24.80 18.16
N GLU A 70 10.77 -25.75 18.49
CA GLU A 70 10.42 -27.16 18.60
C GLU A 70 9.41 -27.42 19.74
N ALA A 71 9.57 -26.77 20.89
CA ALA A 71 8.62 -26.84 21.98
C ALA A 71 7.25 -26.27 21.58
N ALA A 72 7.23 -25.13 20.89
CA ALA A 72 6.02 -24.48 20.41
C ALA A 72 5.29 -25.33 19.35
N LEU A 73 6.03 -25.92 18.40
CA LEU A 73 5.49 -26.93 17.46
C LEU A 73 4.83 -28.10 18.20
N LYS A 74 5.46 -28.59 19.28
CA LYS A 74 4.95 -29.72 20.05
C LYS A 74 3.71 -29.38 20.88
N THR A 75 3.63 -28.15 21.39
CA THR A 75 2.53 -27.70 22.26
C THR A 75 1.33 -27.17 21.47
N LEU A 76 1.58 -26.36 20.44
CA LEU A 76 0.54 -25.67 19.66
C LEU A 76 0.15 -26.42 18.39
N GLY A 77 0.97 -27.38 17.95
CA GLY A 77 0.84 -27.97 16.61
C GLY A 77 1.26 -27.00 15.51
N THR A 78 1.19 -27.44 14.25
CA THR A 78 1.54 -26.63 13.08
C THR A 78 0.63 -25.41 12.93
N GLU A 79 -0.68 -25.62 13.09
CA GLU A 79 -1.70 -24.57 12.97
C GLU A 79 -1.61 -23.54 14.10
N GLY A 80 -1.41 -24.00 15.35
CA GLY A 80 -1.30 -23.09 16.49
C GLY A 80 0.01 -22.31 16.46
N LEU A 81 1.11 -22.91 15.97
CA LEU A 81 2.36 -22.18 15.77
C LEU A 81 2.26 -21.18 14.63
N PHE A 82 1.60 -21.53 13.52
CA PHE A 82 1.35 -20.62 12.42
C PHE A 82 0.59 -19.39 12.89
N LEU A 83 -0.52 -19.59 13.62
CA LEU A 83 -1.30 -18.51 14.21
C LEU A 83 -0.45 -17.65 15.17
N PHE A 84 0.32 -18.27 16.05
CA PHE A 84 1.20 -17.56 16.97
C PHE A 84 2.23 -16.70 16.20
N SER A 85 2.90 -17.29 15.20
CA SER A 85 3.90 -16.60 14.38
C SER A 85 3.32 -15.49 13.51
N SER A 86 2.02 -15.56 13.19
CA SER A 86 1.33 -14.50 12.44
C SER A 86 1.09 -13.24 13.27
N LEU A 87 1.18 -13.35 14.61
CA LEU A 87 0.97 -12.27 15.55
C LEU A 87 2.28 -11.75 16.15
N ASP A 88 3.29 -12.60 16.25
CA ASP A 88 4.65 -12.30 16.72
C ASP A 88 5.44 -11.57 15.60
N VAL A 89 5.29 -10.25 15.56
CA VAL A 89 5.84 -9.36 14.53
C VAL A 89 7.34 -9.21 14.66
N ASP A 90 7.87 -9.20 15.88
CA ASP A 90 9.31 -9.09 16.14
C ASP A 90 10.05 -10.43 16.19
N HIS A 91 9.31 -11.53 16.06
CA HIS A 91 9.78 -12.91 15.97
C HIS A 91 10.56 -13.36 17.22
N ASP A 92 10.19 -12.86 18.40
CA ASP A 92 10.84 -13.19 19.67
C ASP A 92 10.22 -14.41 20.39
N LEU A 93 9.21 -15.04 19.76
CA LEU A 93 8.40 -16.14 20.27
C LEU A 93 7.58 -15.79 21.52
N HIS A 94 7.28 -14.52 21.73
CA HIS A 94 6.34 -13.99 22.70
C HIS A 94 5.29 -13.14 21.98
N LEU A 95 4.15 -12.89 22.64
CA LEU A 95 3.17 -11.93 22.16
C LEU A 95 3.12 -10.78 23.16
N SER A 96 3.61 -9.63 22.75
CA SER A 96 3.43 -8.38 23.47
C SER A 96 1.94 -7.99 23.56
N PRO A 97 1.54 -7.14 24.51
CA PRO A 97 0.18 -6.58 24.55
C PRO A 97 -0.24 -5.93 23.22
N GLU A 98 0.71 -5.31 22.51
CA GLU A 98 0.53 -4.68 21.20
C GLU A 98 0.23 -5.72 20.12
N GLU A 99 0.97 -6.82 20.09
CA GLU A 99 0.77 -7.94 19.16
C GLU A 99 -0.48 -8.76 19.49
N PHE A 100 -0.88 -8.81 20.75
CA PHE A 100 -2.10 -9.47 21.19
C PHE A 100 -3.36 -8.61 20.97
N LYS A 101 -3.20 -7.31 20.70
CA LYS A 101 -4.31 -6.37 20.49
C LYS A 101 -5.39 -6.86 19.50
N PRO A 102 -5.06 -7.45 18.33
CA PRO A 102 -6.06 -7.96 17.39
C PRO A 102 -6.92 -9.09 17.97
N ILE A 103 -6.35 -9.91 18.86
CA ILE A 103 -7.09 -10.95 19.58
C ILE A 103 -8.00 -10.32 20.63
N ALA A 104 -7.46 -9.39 21.42
CA ALA A 104 -8.18 -8.73 22.49
C ALA A 104 -9.41 -7.96 21.96
N GLU A 105 -9.28 -7.22 20.86
CA GLU A 105 -10.38 -6.51 20.20
C GLU A 105 -11.51 -7.46 19.79
N LYS A 106 -11.16 -8.66 19.29
CA LYS A 106 -12.13 -9.69 18.91
C LYS A 106 -12.83 -10.34 20.10
N LEU A 107 -12.10 -10.61 21.19
CA LEU A 107 -12.66 -11.20 22.40
C LEU A 107 -13.55 -10.21 23.17
N THR A 108 -13.24 -8.92 23.08
CA THR A 108 -13.97 -7.86 23.79
C THR A 108 -15.06 -7.19 22.96
N GLY A 109 -15.06 -7.41 21.63
CA GLY A 109 -16.02 -6.79 20.71
C GLY A 109 -15.85 -5.28 20.56
N VAL A 110 -14.71 -4.74 21.01
CA VAL A 110 -14.40 -3.31 20.91
C VAL A 110 -13.81 -3.08 19.53
N ALA A 111 -14.64 -2.59 18.61
CA ALA A 111 -14.15 -2.04 17.35
C ALA A 111 -13.19 -0.88 17.68
N PRO A 112 -12.05 -0.75 16.98
CA PRO A 112 -11.19 0.41 17.15
C PRO A 112 -12.02 1.67 16.94
N PRO A 113 -11.79 2.74 17.72
CA PRO A 113 -12.41 4.03 17.43
C PRO A 113 -12.09 4.35 15.97
N ALA A 114 -13.12 4.68 15.19
CA ALA A 114 -12.91 5.18 13.84
C ALA A 114 -11.85 6.28 13.95
N GLU A 115 -10.70 6.10 13.31
CA GLU A 115 -9.82 7.24 13.08
C GLU A 115 -10.73 8.30 12.47
N PHE A 116 -10.83 9.45 13.13
CA PHE A 116 -11.66 10.55 12.67
C PHE A 116 -11.11 10.99 11.31
N GLU A 117 -11.62 10.36 10.27
CA GLU A 117 -11.42 10.80 8.91
C GLU A 117 -12.18 12.11 8.79
N GLU A 118 -11.47 13.20 8.49
CA GLU A 118 -12.07 14.51 8.27
C GLU A 118 -13.23 14.35 7.30
N GLU A 119 -14.44 14.66 7.78
CA GLU A 119 -15.64 14.64 6.97
C GLU A 119 -15.43 15.64 5.82
N PHE A 120 -15.46 15.13 4.59
CA PHE A 120 -15.13 15.93 3.41
C PHE A 120 -16.17 17.04 3.24
N VAL A 121 -15.80 18.26 3.59
CA VAL A 121 -16.57 19.45 3.26
C VAL A 121 -16.28 19.78 1.81
N ALA A 122 -17.26 19.54 0.93
CA ALA A 122 -17.17 19.97 -0.45
C ALA A 122 -16.97 21.49 -0.49
N ASP A 123 -15.83 21.93 -1.05
CA ASP A 123 -15.62 23.33 -1.37
C ASP A 123 -16.42 23.64 -2.64
N PRO A 124 -17.50 24.45 -2.57
CA PRO A 124 -18.30 24.80 -3.75
C PRO A 124 -17.50 25.57 -4.81
N ASN A 125 -16.36 26.16 -4.44
CA ASN A 125 -15.46 26.87 -5.35
C ASN A 125 -14.25 26.00 -5.77
N GLY A 126 -14.20 24.74 -5.33
CA GLY A 126 -13.13 23.82 -5.67
C GLY A 126 -13.16 23.37 -7.13
N GLU A 127 -12.03 22.85 -7.61
CA GLU A 127 -11.97 22.32 -8.96
C GLU A 127 -12.72 20.99 -9.10
N THR A 128 -13.28 20.77 -10.28
CA THR A 128 -14.04 19.58 -10.63
C THR A 128 -13.34 18.81 -11.75
N LEU A 129 -13.16 17.51 -11.55
CA LEU A 129 -12.64 16.55 -12.51
C LEU A 129 -13.81 15.76 -13.12
N THR A 130 -13.90 15.74 -14.45
CA THR A 130 -14.87 14.90 -15.16
C THR A 130 -14.22 13.58 -15.57
N LEU A 131 -14.83 12.47 -15.15
CA LEU A 131 -14.42 11.13 -15.53
C LEU A 131 -15.41 10.52 -16.53
N GLN A 132 -14.87 9.70 -17.43
CA GLN A 132 -15.61 8.90 -18.39
C GLN A 132 -15.35 7.42 -18.13
N ALA A 133 -16.42 6.64 -18.01
CA ALA A 133 -16.37 5.19 -17.89
C ALA A 133 -16.53 4.53 -19.26
N VAL A 134 -15.62 3.63 -19.59
CA VAL A 134 -15.66 2.81 -20.80
C VAL A 134 -15.54 1.35 -20.40
N MET A 135 -16.41 0.50 -20.95
CA MET A 135 -16.44 -0.92 -20.66
C MET A 135 -16.87 -1.71 -21.89
N GLN A 136 -16.22 -2.85 -22.10
CA GLN A 136 -16.67 -3.92 -22.98
C GLN A 136 -17.02 -5.13 -22.12
N PRO A 137 -18.13 -5.83 -22.39
CA PRO A 137 -18.53 -6.99 -21.60
C PRO A 137 -17.50 -8.13 -21.69
N LEU A 138 -17.48 -8.98 -20.66
CA LEU A 138 -16.66 -10.17 -20.63
C LEU A 138 -17.03 -11.12 -21.80
N LEU A 139 -16.01 -11.69 -22.44
CA LEU A 139 -16.17 -12.62 -23.54
C LEU A 139 -16.55 -14.01 -23.01
N LEU A 140 -17.83 -14.36 -23.09
CA LEU A 140 -18.35 -15.62 -22.54
C LEU A 140 -17.67 -16.86 -23.14
N GLU A 141 -17.22 -16.80 -24.38
CA GLU A 141 -16.50 -17.88 -25.07
C GLU A 141 -15.10 -18.16 -24.49
N THR A 142 -14.57 -17.26 -23.66
CA THR A 142 -13.29 -17.45 -22.97
C THR A 142 -13.43 -18.24 -21.68
N MET A 143 -14.64 -18.33 -21.14
CA MET A 143 -14.97 -19.12 -19.95
C MET A 143 -14.79 -20.61 -20.21
N THR A 144 -14.20 -21.35 -19.29
CA THR A 144 -13.97 -22.79 -19.48
C THR A 144 -15.28 -23.56 -19.58
N LYS A 145 -16.28 -23.19 -18.77
CA LYS A 145 -17.62 -23.80 -18.75
C LYS A 145 -18.43 -23.52 -20.03
N SER A 146 -18.02 -22.54 -20.85
CA SER A 146 -18.67 -22.25 -22.13
C SER A 146 -18.39 -23.31 -23.19
N LYS A 147 -17.28 -24.06 -23.09
CA LYS A 147 -16.87 -25.09 -24.06
C LYS A 147 -17.91 -26.21 -24.19
N ASP A 148 -18.60 -26.51 -23.08
CA ASP A 148 -19.69 -27.47 -23.03
C ASP A 148 -21.06 -26.80 -23.22
N GLY A 149 -21.11 -25.58 -23.75
CA GLY A 149 -22.36 -24.83 -23.92
C GLY A 149 -23.04 -24.44 -22.59
N PHE A 150 -22.25 -24.30 -21.51
CA PHE A 150 -22.75 -24.06 -20.15
C PHE A 150 -23.65 -25.18 -19.61
N LEU A 151 -23.44 -26.43 -20.04
CA LEU A 151 -24.14 -27.59 -19.50
C LEU A 151 -23.94 -27.67 -17.96
N GLY A 152 -25.05 -27.74 -17.21
CA GLY A 152 -25.04 -27.76 -15.74
C GLY A 152 -25.12 -26.38 -15.08
N VAL A 153 -24.96 -25.29 -15.83
CA VAL A 153 -25.15 -23.92 -15.33
C VAL A 153 -26.57 -23.47 -15.65
N SER A 154 -27.34 -23.07 -14.63
CA SER A 154 -28.69 -22.55 -14.87
C SER A 154 -28.61 -21.24 -15.67
N HIS A 155 -29.58 -21.02 -16.57
CA HIS A 155 -29.65 -19.77 -17.33
C HIS A 155 -29.73 -18.52 -16.42
N SER A 156 -30.35 -18.66 -15.25
CA SER A 156 -30.46 -17.60 -14.25
C SER A 156 -29.14 -17.29 -13.54
N ALA A 157 -28.23 -18.26 -13.39
CA ALA A 157 -26.96 -18.03 -12.70
C ALA A 157 -26.11 -16.95 -13.38
N LEU A 158 -26.10 -16.92 -14.72
CA LEU A 158 -25.32 -15.97 -15.52
C LEU A 158 -26.09 -14.69 -15.92
N ASN A 159 -27.27 -14.45 -15.33
CA ASN A 159 -28.15 -13.36 -15.74
C ASN A 159 -27.49 -11.98 -15.53
N GLY A 160 -26.92 -11.74 -14.35
CA GLY A 160 -26.18 -10.52 -14.04
C GLY A 160 -25.03 -10.28 -15.04
N LEU A 161 -24.21 -11.30 -15.29
CA LEU A 161 -23.11 -11.22 -16.25
C LEU A 161 -23.59 -10.91 -17.69
N ARG A 162 -24.65 -11.57 -18.15
CA ARG A 162 -25.20 -11.35 -19.52
C ARG A 162 -25.88 -10.00 -19.70
N SER A 163 -26.42 -9.45 -18.62
CA SER A 163 -27.11 -8.14 -18.63
C SER A 163 -26.14 -6.97 -18.52
N TRP A 164 -24.97 -7.16 -17.90
CA TRP A 164 -23.97 -6.12 -17.71
C TRP A 164 -23.13 -5.88 -18.98
N LYS A 165 -23.63 -4.99 -19.84
CA LYS A 165 -23.03 -4.69 -21.15
C LYS A 165 -22.37 -3.32 -21.26
N SER A 166 -22.62 -2.44 -20.30
CA SER A 166 -22.15 -1.06 -20.30
C SER A 166 -22.00 -0.56 -18.86
N PRO A 167 -21.23 0.52 -18.62
CA PRO A 167 -21.15 1.15 -17.32
C PRO A 167 -22.53 1.63 -16.85
N ALA A 168 -22.77 1.57 -15.54
CA ALA A 168 -23.98 2.11 -14.91
C ALA A 168 -24.05 3.65 -15.04
N VAL A 169 -22.92 4.33 -14.93
CA VAL A 169 -22.79 5.79 -15.05
C VAL A 169 -21.64 6.10 -16.02
N PRO A 170 -21.93 6.38 -17.31
CA PRO A 170 -20.90 6.61 -18.32
C PRO A 170 -20.02 7.84 -18.10
N SER A 171 -20.52 8.86 -17.39
CA SER A 171 -19.73 10.05 -17.03
C SER A 171 -20.19 10.63 -15.70
N SER A 172 -19.24 11.07 -14.88
CA SER A 172 -19.50 11.69 -13.58
C SER A 172 -18.44 12.75 -13.26
N SER A 173 -18.81 13.74 -12.47
CA SER A 173 -17.95 14.81 -12.00
C SER A 173 -17.59 14.62 -10.53
N PHE A 174 -16.33 14.89 -10.19
CA PHE A 174 -15.77 14.70 -8.85
C PHE A 174 -15.01 15.95 -8.42
N SER A 175 -15.05 16.30 -7.14
CA SER A 175 -14.22 17.38 -6.64
C SER A 175 -12.76 16.92 -6.60
N ALA A 176 -11.83 17.75 -7.09
CA ALA A 176 -10.39 17.46 -7.07
C ALA A 176 -9.89 17.11 -5.66
N ALA A 177 -10.39 17.82 -4.65
CA ALA A 177 -10.05 17.58 -3.25
C ALA A 177 -10.42 16.17 -2.74
N GLN A 178 -11.33 15.43 -3.39
CA GLN A 178 -11.61 14.04 -3.03
C GLN A 178 -10.43 13.12 -3.31
N PHE A 179 -9.60 13.44 -4.31
CA PHE A 179 -8.42 12.65 -4.70
C PHE A 179 -7.26 12.78 -3.71
N ARG A 180 -7.42 13.56 -2.64
CA ARG A 180 -6.47 13.65 -1.51
C ARG A 180 -6.15 12.28 -0.89
N ILE A 181 -7.05 11.31 -1.01
CA ILE A 181 -6.80 9.94 -0.52
C ILE A 181 -5.56 9.29 -1.16
N PHE A 182 -5.15 9.77 -2.34
CA PHE A 182 -3.96 9.31 -3.06
C PHE A 182 -2.70 10.10 -2.71
N LEU A 183 -2.76 11.09 -1.82
CA LEU A 183 -1.53 11.75 -1.36
C LEU A 183 -0.75 10.82 -0.42
N PRO A 184 0.60 10.84 -0.51
CA PRO A 184 1.41 10.06 0.39
C PRO A 184 1.33 10.62 1.84
N PRO A 185 1.37 9.74 2.86
CA PRO A 185 1.50 10.13 4.26
C PRO A 185 2.75 10.99 4.52
N LYS A 186 2.82 11.73 5.65
CA LYS A 186 3.92 12.68 5.92
C LYS A 186 5.33 12.07 5.93
N ASP A 187 5.44 10.79 6.23
CA ASP A 187 6.68 10.00 6.26
C ASP A 187 7.06 9.39 4.90
N LYS A 188 6.20 9.54 3.89
CA LYS A 188 6.35 8.98 2.55
C LYS A 188 6.23 10.10 1.52
N GLY A 189 7.05 10.06 0.49
CA GLY A 189 7.07 11.16 -0.48
C GLY A 189 8.21 11.09 -1.48
N VAL A 190 9.01 10.04 -1.42
CA VAL A 190 10.10 9.77 -2.34
C VAL A 190 9.62 8.72 -3.36
N PRO A 191 10.05 8.78 -4.63
CA PRO A 191 9.74 7.74 -5.60
C PRO A 191 10.07 6.33 -5.07
N GLY A 192 9.11 5.42 -5.19
CA GLY A 192 9.18 4.04 -4.70
C GLY A 192 8.56 3.80 -3.32
N ASP A 193 8.21 4.85 -2.57
CA ASP A 193 7.49 4.70 -1.30
C ASP A 193 6.09 4.16 -1.54
N THR A 194 5.71 3.07 -0.85
CA THR A 194 4.37 2.47 -0.93
C THR A 194 3.58 2.63 0.37
N TRP A 195 2.25 2.77 0.26
CA TRP A 195 1.36 2.81 1.43
C TRP A 195 -0.03 2.27 1.11
N TRP A 196 -0.71 1.83 2.16
CA TRP A 196 -2.10 1.41 2.09
C TRP A 196 -3.01 2.64 2.08
N ILE A 197 -3.80 2.79 1.02
CA ILE A 197 -4.93 3.73 1.00
C ILE A 197 -6.10 3.11 1.77
N ILE A 198 -6.41 1.85 1.47
CA ILE A 198 -7.44 1.05 2.13
C ILE A 198 -6.78 -0.25 2.57
N PRO A 199 -6.56 -0.48 3.88
CA PRO A 199 -5.95 -1.71 4.36
C PRO A 199 -6.91 -2.89 4.26
N SER A 200 -6.34 -4.11 4.30
CA SER A 200 -7.11 -5.34 4.43
C SER A 200 -7.82 -5.41 5.78
N GLU A 201 -9.06 -5.91 5.78
CA GLU A 201 -9.80 -6.25 7.00
C GLU A 201 -9.92 -7.77 7.20
N LEU A 202 -9.24 -8.56 6.37
CA LEU A 202 -9.24 -10.01 6.55
C LEU A 202 -8.62 -10.36 7.89
N ASN A 203 -9.43 -11.02 8.68
CA ASN A 203 -9.03 -11.55 9.96
C ASN A 203 -8.21 -12.83 9.75
N ILE A 204 -7.04 -12.94 10.38
CA ILE A 204 -6.21 -14.15 10.40
C ILE A 204 -6.96 -15.44 10.81
N PHE A 205 -8.06 -15.31 11.55
CA PHE A 205 -8.86 -16.43 12.06
C PHE A 205 -9.90 -16.97 11.08
N THR A 206 -10.41 -16.15 10.16
CA THR A 206 -11.43 -16.57 9.19
C THR A 206 -10.90 -16.56 7.77
N GLY A 207 -9.99 -15.64 7.43
CA GLY A 207 -9.33 -15.57 6.13
C GLY A 207 -10.23 -15.15 4.96
N TYR A 208 -11.56 -15.09 5.13
CA TYR A 208 -12.51 -14.69 4.08
C TYR A 208 -13.80 -14.04 4.62
N LEU A 209 -14.55 -13.40 3.72
CA LEU A 209 -15.89 -12.83 3.97
C LEU A 209 -17.01 -13.72 3.36
N PRO A 210 -18.27 -13.65 3.86
CA PRO A 210 -19.36 -14.52 3.39
C PRO A 210 -19.75 -14.34 1.91
N ASN A 211 -20.21 -15.43 1.30
CA ASN A 211 -20.60 -15.50 -0.12
C ASN A 211 -22.05 -15.03 -0.37
N ASN A 212 -22.91 -15.10 0.64
CA ASN A 212 -24.34 -14.75 0.55
C ASN A 212 -24.68 -13.25 0.62
N ARG A 213 -23.71 -12.38 0.34
CA ARG A 213 -23.90 -10.92 0.37
C ARG A 213 -24.40 -10.44 -0.99
N TYR A 214 -25.49 -9.66 -1.00
CA TYR A 214 -26.04 -9.07 -2.23
C TYR A 214 -25.66 -7.61 -2.39
N HIS A 215 -25.58 -6.86 -1.29
CA HIS A 215 -25.30 -5.43 -1.32
C HIS A 215 -24.00 -5.14 -0.57
N PRO A 216 -23.18 -4.20 -1.09
CA PRO A 216 -21.96 -3.80 -0.41
C PRO A 216 -22.29 -3.09 0.92
N PRO A 217 -21.40 -3.20 1.92
CA PRO A 217 -21.52 -2.37 3.11
C PRO A 217 -21.41 -0.89 2.74
N SER A 218 -22.01 -0.01 3.55
CA SER A 218 -21.86 1.44 3.35
C SER A 218 -20.38 1.83 3.43
N PRO A 219 -19.81 2.47 2.40
CA PRO A 219 -18.40 2.83 2.39
C PRO A 219 -18.13 3.89 3.45
N ARG A 220 -16.94 3.84 4.07
CA ARG A 220 -16.52 4.82 5.08
C ARG A 220 -15.17 5.39 4.73
N GLY A 221 -14.98 6.65 5.07
CA GLY A 221 -13.68 7.28 4.93
C GLY A 221 -13.11 7.25 3.52
N LYS A 222 -11.85 6.83 3.36
CA LYS A 222 -11.15 6.71 2.08
C LYS A 222 -11.84 5.77 1.08
N GLU A 223 -12.66 4.84 1.55
CA GLU A 223 -13.43 3.93 0.68
C GLU A 223 -14.50 4.66 -0.12
N VAL A 224 -14.98 5.81 0.34
CA VAL A 224 -16.11 6.53 -0.29
C VAL A 224 -15.78 6.90 -1.73
N LEU A 225 -14.59 7.45 -1.99
CA LEU A 225 -14.20 7.79 -3.36
C LEU A 225 -14.05 6.53 -4.21
N VAL A 226 -13.32 5.51 -3.73
CA VAL A 226 -13.09 4.27 -4.49
C VAL A 226 -14.43 3.57 -4.81
N HIS A 227 -15.34 3.51 -3.84
CA HIS A 227 -16.69 3.00 -4.05
C HIS A 227 -17.45 3.79 -5.10
N THR A 228 -17.40 5.12 -5.04
CA THR A 228 -18.10 5.98 -6.01
C THR A 228 -17.54 5.82 -7.42
N LEU A 229 -16.20 5.74 -7.57
CA LEU A 229 -15.54 5.47 -8.84
C LEU A 229 -15.97 4.11 -9.42
N LEU A 230 -15.88 3.03 -8.65
CA LEU A 230 -16.26 1.70 -9.12
C LEU A 230 -17.77 1.56 -9.34
N SER A 231 -18.58 2.34 -8.64
CA SER A 231 -20.03 2.42 -8.84
C SER A 231 -20.41 2.97 -10.22
N MET A 232 -19.49 3.68 -10.90
CA MET A 232 -19.70 4.07 -12.30
C MET A 232 -19.82 2.86 -13.23
N PHE A 233 -19.19 1.72 -12.91
CA PHE A 233 -19.33 0.51 -13.71
C PHE A 233 -20.56 -0.29 -13.33
N HIS A 234 -20.80 -0.50 -12.03
CA HIS A 234 -21.90 -1.31 -11.52
C HIS A 234 -22.32 -0.84 -10.12
N PRO A 235 -23.62 -0.81 -9.78
CA PRO A 235 -24.11 -0.24 -8.51
C PRO A 235 -23.71 -0.99 -7.23
N ARG A 236 -23.05 -2.15 -7.36
CA ARG A 236 -22.71 -3.03 -6.23
C ARG A 236 -21.22 -3.43 -6.21
N PRO A 237 -20.29 -2.46 -6.09
CA PRO A 237 -18.88 -2.76 -5.90
C PRO A 237 -18.60 -3.07 -4.42
N PHE A 238 -17.85 -4.13 -4.18
CA PHE A 238 -17.29 -4.48 -2.88
C PHE A 238 -15.81 -4.11 -2.89
N ILE A 239 -15.46 -3.03 -2.18
CA ILE A 239 -14.10 -2.47 -2.11
C ILE A 239 -13.14 -3.39 -1.36
N LYS A 240 -13.68 -4.29 -0.55
CA LYS A 240 -12.97 -5.36 0.12
C LYS A 240 -13.52 -6.68 -0.43
N SER A 241 -12.74 -7.31 -1.30
CA SER A 241 -13.00 -8.63 -1.88
C SER A 241 -13.22 -9.70 -0.83
N ARG A 242 -13.90 -10.81 -1.13
CA ARG A 242 -14.09 -11.90 -0.14
C ARG A 242 -12.78 -12.55 0.29
N PHE A 243 -11.82 -12.63 -0.61
CA PHE A 243 -10.55 -13.32 -0.40
C PHE A 243 -9.37 -12.35 -0.50
N ALA A 244 -8.22 -12.76 0.04
CA ALA A 244 -6.98 -12.02 -0.12
C ALA A 244 -6.51 -12.13 -1.58
N PRO A 245 -5.84 -11.10 -2.14
CA PRO A 245 -5.54 -9.81 -1.53
C PRO A 245 -6.78 -8.91 -1.40
N GLN A 246 -6.79 -8.07 -0.36
CA GLN A 246 -7.81 -7.04 -0.14
C GLN A 246 -7.19 -5.65 -0.10
N GLY A 247 -7.96 -4.64 -0.52
CA GLY A 247 -7.65 -3.25 -0.26
C GLY A 247 -6.98 -2.55 -1.44
N ALA A 248 -6.39 -1.40 -1.14
CA ALA A 248 -5.77 -0.51 -2.12
C ALA A 248 -4.40 -0.03 -1.63
N VAL A 249 -3.39 -0.18 -2.49
CA VAL A 249 -2.02 0.29 -2.24
C VAL A 249 -1.66 1.33 -3.30
N ALA A 250 -0.96 2.37 -2.88
CA ALA A 250 -0.36 3.37 -3.75
C ALA A 250 1.16 3.41 -3.62
N CYS A 251 1.81 3.94 -4.66
CA CYS A 251 3.25 4.11 -4.78
C CYS A 251 3.53 5.47 -5.42
N VAL A 252 4.45 6.25 -4.84
CA VAL A 252 4.94 7.47 -5.50
C VAL A 252 5.80 7.05 -6.69
N ARG A 253 5.37 7.37 -7.92
CA ARG A 253 6.17 7.12 -9.12
C ARG A 253 7.11 8.29 -9.41
N ALA A 254 6.61 9.52 -9.31
CA ALA A 254 7.40 10.71 -9.58
C ALA A 254 6.99 11.88 -8.70
N VAL A 255 7.94 12.79 -8.49
CA VAL A 255 7.78 13.99 -7.68
C VAL A 255 8.30 15.19 -8.44
N SER A 256 7.55 16.28 -8.41
CA SER A 256 7.97 17.61 -8.86
C SER A 256 7.80 18.62 -7.72
N ASP A 257 8.05 19.90 -7.97
CA ASP A 257 7.83 20.93 -6.97
C ASP A 257 6.36 21.02 -6.54
N PHE A 258 5.43 20.89 -7.50
CA PHE A 258 3.98 21.09 -7.29
C PHE A 258 3.14 19.82 -7.35
N TYR A 259 3.60 18.77 -8.03
CA TYR A 259 2.81 17.57 -8.31
C TYR A 259 3.45 16.29 -7.77
N TYR A 260 2.59 15.36 -7.41
CA TYR A 260 2.91 13.93 -7.33
C TYR A 260 2.33 13.20 -8.54
N ASP A 261 3.06 12.22 -9.06
CA ASP A 261 2.52 11.14 -9.87
C ASP A 261 2.47 9.88 -9.00
N VAL A 262 1.25 9.43 -8.72
CA VAL A 262 0.98 8.28 -7.86
C VAL A 262 0.36 7.20 -8.70
N VAL A 263 1.01 6.03 -8.72
CA VAL A 263 0.41 4.82 -9.26
C VAL A 263 -0.21 4.02 -8.14
N PHE A 264 -1.30 3.32 -8.41
CA PHE A 264 -2.02 2.58 -7.39
C PHE A 264 -2.66 1.32 -7.95
N ARG A 265 -2.99 0.42 -7.02
CA ARG A 265 -3.58 -0.88 -7.31
C ARG A 265 -4.69 -1.16 -6.29
N ILE A 266 -5.85 -1.60 -6.78
CA ILE A 266 -7.06 -1.84 -5.97
C ILE A 266 -7.57 -3.25 -6.25
N HIS A 267 -7.86 -4.00 -5.17
CA HIS A 267 -8.60 -5.26 -5.23
C HIS A 267 -10.03 -5.04 -4.77
N ALA A 268 -10.95 -5.24 -5.70
CA ALA A 268 -12.38 -5.11 -5.47
C ALA A 268 -13.13 -6.13 -6.32
N GLU A 269 -14.33 -6.49 -5.90
CA GLU A 269 -15.21 -7.42 -6.62
C GLU A 269 -16.58 -6.76 -6.84
N PHE A 270 -17.38 -7.30 -7.75
CA PHE A 270 -18.75 -6.88 -7.99
C PHE A 270 -19.69 -8.04 -7.74
N GLN A 271 -20.87 -7.71 -7.21
CA GLN A 271 -21.96 -8.66 -7.09
C GLN A 271 -22.99 -8.33 -8.17
N LEU A 272 -23.23 -9.27 -9.10
CA LEU A 272 -23.99 -9.02 -10.33
C LEU A 272 -25.47 -9.45 -10.27
N ASN A 273 -25.81 -10.46 -9.47
CA ASN A 273 -27.18 -11.00 -9.41
C ASN A 273 -27.98 -10.39 -8.25
N ASP A 274 -29.28 -10.21 -8.40
CA ASP A 274 -30.15 -9.83 -7.28
C ASP A 274 -31.18 -10.92 -6.99
N VAL A 275 -31.77 -10.89 -5.80
CA VAL A 275 -32.85 -11.79 -5.40
C VAL A 275 -33.95 -11.73 -6.48
N PRO A 276 -34.42 -12.89 -7.00
CA PRO A 276 -34.28 -14.25 -6.47
C PRO A 276 -33.07 -15.06 -6.96
N ASP A 277 -32.26 -14.52 -7.88
CA ASP A 277 -31.09 -15.22 -8.39
C ASP A 277 -29.99 -15.26 -7.32
N PHE A 278 -29.30 -16.39 -7.21
CA PHE A 278 -28.21 -16.54 -6.24
C PHE A 278 -27.02 -15.64 -6.59
N PRO A 279 -26.17 -15.28 -5.60
CA PRO A 279 -25.04 -14.39 -5.81
C PRO A 279 -24.11 -14.85 -6.93
N PHE A 280 -23.72 -13.87 -7.75
CA PHE A 280 -22.70 -14.01 -8.77
C PHE A 280 -21.64 -12.95 -8.50
N TRP A 281 -20.44 -13.41 -8.19
CA TRP A 281 -19.28 -12.59 -7.90
C TRP A 281 -18.42 -12.48 -9.14
N PHE A 282 -18.03 -11.26 -9.46
CA PHE A 282 -17.17 -10.90 -10.57
C PHE A 282 -15.97 -10.15 -10.02
N THR A 283 -14.80 -10.77 -10.07
CA THR A 283 -13.59 -10.27 -9.40
C THR A 283 -12.50 -10.04 -10.43
N PRO A 284 -12.31 -8.79 -10.91
CA PRO A 284 -11.14 -8.46 -11.69
C PRO A 284 -9.85 -8.80 -10.93
N GLY A 285 -8.85 -9.35 -11.61
CA GLY A 285 -7.57 -9.71 -10.97
C GLY A 285 -6.90 -8.52 -10.27
N GLN A 286 -7.07 -7.32 -10.82
CA GLN A 286 -6.77 -6.05 -10.16
C GLN A 286 -7.39 -4.89 -10.94
N PHE A 287 -7.55 -3.75 -10.27
CA PHE A 287 -7.59 -2.45 -10.91
C PHE A 287 -6.23 -1.78 -10.77
N ALA A 288 -5.61 -1.43 -11.89
CA ALA A 288 -4.42 -0.60 -11.94
C ALA A 288 -4.81 0.85 -12.25
N GLY A 289 -4.08 1.81 -11.72
CA GLY A 289 -4.33 3.21 -12.03
C GLY A 289 -3.16 4.13 -11.75
N HIS A 290 -3.28 5.36 -12.24
CA HIS A 290 -2.39 6.46 -11.91
C HIS A 290 -3.18 7.75 -11.74
N VAL A 291 -2.66 8.63 -10.90
CA VAL A 291 -3.20 9.96 -10.68
C VAL A 291 -2.05 10.95 -10.58
N VAL A 292 -2.14 12.03 -11.33
CA VAL A 292 -1.24 13.17 -11.21
C VAL A 292 -2.01 14.29 -10.53
N LEU A 293 -1.58 14.68 -9.33
CA LEU A 293 -2.29 15.65 -8.51
C LEU A 293 -1.32 16.60 -7.80
N SER A 294 -1.80 17.81 -7.51
CA SER A 294 -1.04 18.79 -6.74
C SER A 294 -0.80 18.28 -5.32
N LYS A 295 0.30 18.73 -4.68
CA LYS A 295 0.68 18.25 -3.34
C LYS A 295 -0.34 18.57 -2.23
N ASP A 296 -1.25 19.50 -2.48
CA ASP A 296 -2.36 19.88 -1.60
C ASP A 296 -3.71 19.26 -2.05
N ALA A 297 -3.72 18.49 -3.14
CA ALA A 297 -4.90 17.91 -3.80
C ALA A 297 -5.96 18.94 -4.24
N SER A 298 -5.59 20.21 -4.45
CA SER A 298 -6.47 21.22 -5.03
C SER A 298 -6.70 21.02 -6.54
N HIS A 299 -5.74 20.41 -7.23
CA HIS A 299 -5.78 20.16 -8.68
C HIS A 299 -5.45 18.69 -9.01
N VAL A 300 -6.22 18.09 -9.90
CA VAL A 300 -5.94 16.78 -10.50
C VAL A 300 -5.66 16.98 -11.98
N ARG A 301 -4.41 16.74 -12.38
CA ARG A 301 -3.93 16.92 -13.74
C ARG A 301 -4.37 15.80 -14.66
N ASP A 302 -4.29 14.56 -14.18
CA ASP A 302 -4.62 13.37 -14.95
C ASP A 302 -5.07 12.24 -14.01
N PHE A 303 -5.97 11.39 -14.49
CA PHE A 303 -6.47 10.24 -13.75
C PHE A 303 -6.85 9.11 -14.71
N HIS A 304 -6.34 7.91 -14.43
CA HIS A 304 -6.72 6.69 -15.14
C HIS A 304 -6.85 5.54 -14.15
N LEU A 305 -7.94 4.80 -14.25
CA LEU A 305 -8.20 3.57 -13.53
C LEU A 305 -8.64 2.51 -14.54
N TYR A 306 -8.07 1.32 -14.55
CA TYR A 306 -8.44 0.29 -15.51
C TYR A 306 -8.17 -1.13 -15.00
N VAL A 307 -8.88 -2.10 -15.57
CA VAL A 307 -8.55 -3.52 -15.44
C VAL A 307 -7.50 -3.87 -16.50
N PRO A 308 -6.28 -4.31 -16.14
CA PRO A 308 -5.28 -4.74 -17.11
C PRO A 308 -5.79 -5.89 -18.00
N ASN A 309 -5.47 -5.82 -19.29
CA ASN A 309 -5.98 -6.75 -20.32
C ASN A 309 -4.84 -7.36 -21.17
N ASP A 310 -3.61 -7.26 -20.67
CA ASP A 310 -2.38 -7.80 -21.27
C ASP A 310 -2.28 -9.33 -21.14
N LYS A 311 -3.01 -9.91 -20.19
CA LYS A 311 -3.13 -11.35 -19.97
C LYS A 311 -4.31 -11.94 -20.73
N SER A 312 -4.25 -13.24 -21.03
CA SER A 312 -5.34 -13.96 -21.72
C SER A 312 -6.62 -14.09 -20.91
N LEU A 313 -6.52 -13.99 -19.57
CA LEU A 313 -7.60 -14.09 -18.61
C LEU A 313 -7.30 -13.08 -17.49
N ASN A 314 -8.31 -12.36 -17.02
CA ASN A 314 -8.13 -11.24 -16.08
C ASN A 314 -9.30 -11.04 -15.10
N VAL A 315 -10.27 -11.96 -15.08
CA VAL A 315 -11.43 -11.90 -14.18
C VAL A 315 -11.78 -13.28 -13.66
N ASP A 316 -11.83 -13.42 -12.34
CA ASP A 316 -12.43 -14.54 -11.64
C ASP A 316 -13.95 -14.38 -11.53
N MET A 317 -14.68 -15.49 -11.63
CA MET A 317 -16.12 -15.52 -11.45
C MET A 317 -16.52 -16.69 -10.57
N GLU A 318 -17.29 -16.39 -9.53
CA GLU A 318 -17.85 -17.39 -8.64
C GLU A 318 -19.36 -17.19 -8.53
N TRP A 319 -20.14 -18.25 -8.63
CA TRP A 319 -21.58 -18.14 -8.43
C TRP A 319 -22.16 -19.29 -7.66
N LEU A 320 -23.15 -18.95 -6.84
CA LEU A 320 -23.91 -19.92 -6.10
C LEU A 320 -25.03 -20.48 -6.99
N TYR A 321 -25.28 -21.78 -6.91
CA TYR A 321 -26.38 -22.46 -7.61
C TYR A 321 -27.33 -23.21 -6.66
N GLY A 322 -27.18 -22.99 -5.35
CA GLY A 322 -28.01 -23.57 -4.31
C GLY A 322 -27.91 -22.81 -2.99
N ALA A 323 -28.78 -23.13 -2.03
CA ALA A 323 -28.88 -22.42 -0.75
C ALA A 323 -27.74 -22.72 0.25
N SER A 324 -26.89 -23.72 -0.02
CA SER A 324 -25.77 -24.10 0.84
C SER A 324 -24.44 -23.58 0.28
N GLU A 325 -23.72 -22.77 1.06
CA GLU A 325 -22.44 -22.15 0.67
C GLU A 325 -21.29 -23.17 0.47
N SER A 326 -21.33 -24.32 1.15
CA SER A 326 -20.19 -25.26 1.19
C SER A 326 -20.12 -26.27 0.04
N SER A 327 -21.18 -26.41 -0.76
CA SER A 327 -21.28 -27.46 -1.79
C SER A 327 -22.01 -27.00 -3.07
N SER A 328 -22.33 -25.71 -3.18
CA SER A 328 -23.17 -25.17 -4.26
C SER A 328 -22.54 -23.95 -4.93
N MET A 329 -21.22 -23.94 -5.08
CA MET A 329 -20.45 -22.86 -5.71
C MET A 329 -19.74 -23.38 -6.95
N GLU A 330 -19.93 -22.70 -8.07
CA GLU A 330 -19.13 -22.88 -9.28
C GLU A 330 -18.11 -21.75 -9.39
N VAL A 331 -16.98 -22.07 -10.00
CA VAL A 331 -15.90 -21.12 -10.30
C VAL A 331 -15.53 -21.22 -11.77
N ASP A 332 -15.22 -20.09 -12.38
CA ASP A 332 -14.66 -20.00 -13.73
C ASP A 332 -13.86 -18.71 -13.88
N ILE A 333 -13.03 -18.65 -14.92
CA ILE A 333 -12.20 -17.49 -15.22
C ILE A 333 -12.47 -17.06 -16.66
N GLY A 334 -12.43 -15.76 -16.92
CA GLY A 334 -12.69 -15.21 -18.25
C GLY A 334 -11.83 -14.01 -18.59
N TYR A 335 -12.02 -13.54 -19.83
CA TYR A 335 -11.35 -12.37 -20.37
C TYR A 335 -12.32 -11.20 -20.52
N LEU A 336 -11.98 -10.11 -19.85
CA LEU A 336 -12.61 -8.80 -19.96
C LEU A 336 -11.73 -7.90 -20.83
N PRO A 337 -12.18 -7.53 -22.05
CA PRO A 337 -11.34 -6.76 -22.97
C PRO A 337 -11.06 -5.33 -22.50
N GLN A 338 -12.04 -4.68 -21.85
CA GLN A 338 -11.91 -3.28 -21.46
C GLN A 338 -12.83 -2.95 -20.28
N MET A 339 -12.28 -2.31 -19.26
CA MET A 339 -13.01 -1.64 -18.19
C MET A 339 -12.11 -0.56 -17.62
N GLU A 340 -12.43 0.71 -17.85
CA GLU A 340 -11.59 1.84 -17.45
C GLU A 340 -12.36 3.14 -17.19
N LEU A 341 -11.84 3.94 -16.26
CA LEU A 341 -12.22 5.33 -16.02
C LEU A 341 -11.07 6.22 -16.47
N ARG A 342 -11.36 7.20 -17.33
CA ARG A 342 -10.38 8.18 -17.79
C ARG A 342 -10.85 9.58 -17.50
N ALA A 343 -9.93 10.45 -17.07
CA ALA A 343 -10.17 11.88 -17.03
C ALA A 343 -10.46 12.39 -18.46
N ALA A 344 -11.53 13.16 -18.62
CA ALA A 344 -11.80 13.87 -19.87
C ALA A 344 -10.78 14.99 -20.13
N GLY A 345 -10.16 15.47 -19.06
CA GLY A 345 -9.09 16.46 -19.01
C GLY A 345 -8.74 16.74 -17.55
N PRO A 346 -7.83 17.69 -17.30
CA PRO A 346 -7.51 18.14 -15.95
C PRO A 346 -8.73 18.71 -15.23
N SER A 347 -8.67 18.76 -13.89
CA SER A 347 -9.71 19.43 -13.12
C SER A 347 -9.73 20.92 -13.44
N THR A 348 -10.93 21.49 -13.42
CA THR A 348 -11.16 22.91 -13.74
C THR A 348 -11.99 23.57 -12.64
N PRO A 349 -11.72 24.85 -12.33
CA PRO A 349 -12.51 25.57 -11.34
C PRO A 349 -13.96 25.73 -11.80
N SER A 350 -14.90 25.73 -10.85
CA SER A 350 -16.32 25.96 -11.12
C SER A 350 -16.61 27.38 -11.62
N VAL A 351 -15.75 28.34 -11.30
CA VAL A 351 -15.83 29.75 -11.72
C VAL A 351 -14.48 30.16 -12.31
N ILE A 352 -14.46 30.57 -13.58
CA ILE A 352 -13.25 31.10 -14.23
C ILE A 352 -13.36 32.62 -14.22
N TYR A 353 -12.27 33.32 -13.90
CA TYR A 353 -12.22 34.77 -14.01
C TYR A 353 -11.37 35.16 -15.23
N ASP A 354 -11.83 36.14 -16.00
CA ASP A 354 -11.01 36.74 -17.07
C ASP A 354 -9.89 37.62 -16.49
N GLU A 355 -8.97 38.08 -17.34
CA GLU A 355 -7.87 38.98 -16.95
C GLU A 355 -8.35 40.32 -16.36
N GLN A 356 -9.63 40.66 -16.52
CA GLN A 356 -10.29 41.86 -16.03
C GLN A 356 -11.13 41.60 -14.76
N GLY A 357 -11.16 40.37 -14.25
CA GLY A 357 -11.89 39.95 -13.05
C GLY A 357 -13.39 39.67 -13.27
N ASN A 358 -13.86 39.57 -14.51
CA ASN A 358 -15.23 39.17 -14.80
C ASN A 358 -15.38 37.65 -14.77
N VAL A 359 -16.54 37.19 -14.30
CA VAL A 359 -16.85 35.76 -14.22
C VAL A 359 -17.18 35.22 -15.61
N ILE A 360 -16.37 34.28 -16.08
CA ILE A 360 -16.65 33.38 -17.20
C ILE A 360 -17.17 32.07 -16.59
N ASP A 361 -18.44 31.78 -16.83
CA ASP A 361 -19.02 30.49 -16.44
C ASP A 361 -18.55 29.41 -17.42
N SER A 362 -17.85 28.40 -16.90
CA SER A 362 -17.33 27.26 -17.66
C SER A 362 -18.44 26.34 -18.19
N GLN A 363 -19.69 26.49 -17.69
CA GLN A 363 -20.83 25.63 -18.02
C GLN A 363 -21.85 26.25 -18.99
N THR A 364 -21.56 27.40 -19.61
CA THR A 364 -22.51 28.03 -20.53
C THR A 364 -22.70 27.18 -21.79
N GLU A 365 -23.86 26.52 -21.95
CA GLU A 365 -24.25 25.80 -23.17
C GLU A 365 -24.17 26.74 -24.39
N GLY A 366 -23.14 26.59 -25.22
CA GLY A 366 -22.94 27.36 -26.46
C GLY A 366 -21.76 28.33 -26.49
N GLY A 367 -20.94 28.41 -25.44
CA GLY A 367 -19.66 29.13 -25.46
C GLY A 367 -18.54 28.36 -26.20
N GLU A 368 -17.54 29.07 -26.74
CA GLU A 368 -16.34 28.40 -27.27
C GLU A 368 -15.64 27.60 -26.15
N PRO A 369 -15.20 26.36 -26.41
CA PRO A 369 -14.54 25.56 -25.39
C PRO A 369 -13.27 26.24 -24.93
N ILE A 370 -13.20 26.58 -23.63
CA ILE A 370 -12.02 27.16 -23.01
C ILE A 370 -10.90 26.13 -23.10
N GLN A 371 -9.93 26.38 -23.98
CA GLN A 371 -8.77 25.52 -24.15
C GLN A 371 -7.72 25.89 -23.13
N PHE A 372 -7.70 25.17 -22.01
CA PHE A 372 -6.64 25.29 -21.02
C PHE A 372 -5.33 24.74 -21.60
N VAL A 373 -4.35 25.62 -21.81
CA VAL A 373 -2.97 25.23 -22.09
C VAL A 373 -2.27 25.06 -20.76
N PHE A 374 -1.98 23.82 -20.42
CA PHE A 374 -1.30 23.51 -19.19
C PHE A 374 0.17 23.21 -19.46
N GLU A 375 1.04 23.66 -18.58
CA GLU A 375 2.48 23.44 -18.67
C GLU A 375 2.84 21.95 -18.60
N GLU A 376 3.96 21.63 -19.24
CA GLU A 376 4.60 20.32 -19.15
C GLU A 376 5.20 20.15 -17.75
N ILE A 377 4.95 19.02 -17.11
CA ILE A 377 5.45 18.77 -15.77
C ILE A 377 6.91 18.34 -15.84
N HIS A 378 7.78 19.10 -15.19
CA HIS A 378 9.17 18.71 -14.97
C HIS A 378 9.30 17.90 -13.68
N TRP A 379 9.60 16.60 -13.81
CA TRP A 379 9.82 15.72 -12.67
C TRP A 379 11.23 15.92 -12.09
N SER A 380 11.31 16.21 -10.80
CA SER A 380 12.58 16.31 -10.07
C SER A 380 13.20 14.93 -9.81
N SER A 381 12.35 13.91 -9.64
CA SER A 381 12.75 12.52 -9.43
C SER A 381 11.64 11.60 -9.88
N GLU A 382 12.00 10.46 -10.48
CA GLU A 382 11.04 9.46 -10.93
C GLU A 382 11.64 8.06 -10.97
N ILE A 383 10.75 7.07 -10.85
CA ILE A 383 11.01 5.67 -11.18
C ILE A 383 10.17 5.25 -12.38
N SER A 384 10.55 4.11 -12.98
CA SER A 384 9.79 3.54 -14.09
C SER A 384 8.42 3.03 -13.63
N ARG A 385 7.44 2.99 -14.55
CA ARG A 385 6.12 2.41 -14.27
C ARG A 385 6.22 0.92 -13.87
N GLY A 386 7.13 0.18 -14.47
CA GLY A 386 7.38 -1.23 -14.14
C GLY A 386 7.90 -1.39 -12.71
N GLU A 387 8.92 -0.60 -12.32
CA GLU A 387 9.42 -0.64 -10.95
C GLU A 387 8.33 -0.26 -9.94
N ALA A 388 7.53 0.76 -10.22
CA ALA A 388 6.44 1.14 -9.33
C ALA A 388 5.37 0.03 -9.20
N ALA A 389 5.07 -0.67 -10.30
CA ALA A 389 4.18 -1.83 -10.29
C ALA A 389 4.76 -2.99 -9.45
N ASP A 390 6.05 -3.29 -9.59
CA ASP A 390 6.74 -4.32 -8.79
C ASP A 390 6.68 -3.97 -7.28
N ARG A 391 6.83 -2.69 -6.92
CA ARG A 391 6.72 -2.22 -5.52
C ARG A 391 5.32 -2.41 -4.97
N LEU A 392 4.29 -2.08 -5.76
CA LEU A 392 2.89 -2.33 -5.40
C LEU A 392 2.63 -3.81 -5.20
N GLU A 393 3.11 -4.64 -6.14
CA GLU A 393 2.94 -6.09 -6.12
C GLU A 393 3.61 -6.72 -4.89
N VAL A 394 4.85 -6.35 -4.57
CA VAL A 394 5.56 -6.82 -3.36
C VAL A 394 4.87 -6.37 -2.07
N THR A 395 4.17 -5.23 -2.08
CA THR A 395 3.42 -4.75 -0.92
C THR A 395 2.19 -5.63 -0.65
N PHE A 396 1.47 -6.06 -1.71
CA PHE A 396 0.39 -7.04 -1.59
C PHE A 396 0.90 -8.46 -1.32
N TYR A 397 2.04 -8.82 -1.92
CA TYR A 397 2.62 -10.16 -1.89
C TYR A 397 4.04 -10.13 -1.35
N PRO A 398 4.22 -10.10 -0.02
CA PRO A 398 5.55 -10.09 0.58
C PRO A 398 6.45 -11.26 0.15
N PHE A 399 5.88 -12.39 -0.27
CA PHE A 399 6.64 -13.54 -0.80
C PHE A 399 7.34 -13.24 -2.14
N LYS A 400 6.87 -12.25 -2.92
CA LYS A 400 7.51 -11.81 -4.17
C LYS A 400 8.79 -11.00 -3.96
N LYS A 401 9.18 -10.72 -2.72
CA LYS A 401 10.54 -10.26 -2.39
C LYS A 401 11.60 -11.27 -2.83
N VAL A 402 11.23 -12.54 -2.92
CA VAL A 402 12.10 -13.61 -3.44
C VAL A 402 11.96 -13.65 -4.97
N PRO A 403 13.05 -13.50 -5.72
CA PRO A 403 13.00 -13.59 -7.17
C PRO A 403 12.71 -15.02 -7.61
N TYR A 404 11.64 -15.19 -8.40
CA TYR A 404 11.29 -16.45 -9.04
C TYR A 404 11.91 -16.48 -10.43
N VAL A 405 12.78 -17.45 -10.67
CA VAL A 405 13.45 -17.64 -11.96
C VAL A 405 13.16 -19.05 -12.51
N PRO A 406 13.18 -19.26 -13.84
CA PRO A 406 13.04 -20.58 -14.42
C PRO A 406 14.09 -21.57 -13.88
N PHE A 407 13.75 -22.86 -13.83
CA PHE A 407 14.63 -23.90 -13.29
C PHE A 407 16.09 -23.83 -13.78
N PRO A 408 16.38 -23.71 -15.09
CA PRO A 408 17.77 -23.66 -15.55
C PRO A 408 18.56 -22.49 -14.96
N GLU A 409 17.93 -21.32 -14.88
CA GLU A 409 18.55 -20.12 -14.32
C GLU A 409 18.73 -20.24 -12.80
N ALA A 410 17.75 -20.84 -12.10
CA ALA A 410 17.86 -21.10 -10.67
C ALA A 410 19.08 -21.96 -10.35
N PHE A 411 19.31 -23.04 -11.12
CA PHE A 411 20.47 -23.91 -10.93
C PHE A 411 21.78 -23.21 -11.27
N SER A 412 21.85 -22.45 -12.37
CA SER A 412 23.06 -21.69 -12.72
C SER A 412 23.42 -20.64 -11.67
N ARG A 413 22.44 -19.91 -11.13
CA ARG A 413 22.66 -18.94 -10.04
C ARG A 413 23.08 -19.64 -8.74
N ALA A 414 22.43 -20.75 -8.40
CA ALA A 414 22.77 -21.52 -7.21
C ALA A 414 24.20 -22.07 -7.26
N GLU A 415 24.65 -22.57 -8.42
CA GLU A 415 26.03 -22.99 -8.63
C GLU A 415 27.01 -21.82 -8.49
N ALA A 416 26.73 -20.69 -9.16
CA ALA A 416 27.58 -19.50 -9.13
C ALA A 416 27.70 -18.88 -7.72
N GLU A 417 26.61 -18.91 -6.94
CA GLU A 417 26.56 -18.34 -5.60
C GLU A 417 26.90 -19.35 -4.49
N GLY A 418 27.14 -20.63 -4.83
CA GLY A 418 27.38 -21.69 -3.85
C GLY A 418 26.18 -21.96 -2.93
N LYS A 419 24.96 -21.78 -3.44
CA LYS A 419 23.69 -21.93 -2.72
C LYS A 419 22.95 -23.19 -3.15
N LEU A 420 21.97 -23.60 -2.34
CA LEU A 420 21.03 -24.67 -2.68
C LEU A 420 19.79 -24.07 -3.38
N VAL A 421 19.18 -24.85 -4.28
CA VAL A 421 17.89 -24.50 -4.89
C VAL A 421 16.76 -25.03 -3.99
N HIS A 422 15.87 -24.14 -3.55
CA HIS A 422 14.61 -24.51 -2.91
C HIS A 422 13.49 -24.45 -3.95
N SER A 423 12.75 -25.55 -4.12
CA SER A 423 11.67 -25.66 -5.11
C SER A 423 10.33 -25.77 -4.41
N ILE A 424 9.36 -24.97 -4.84
CA ILE A 424 7.96 -25.02 -4.39
C ILE A 424 7.10 -25.38 -5.59
N LEU A 425 6.28 -26.42 -5.47
CA LEU A 425 5.29 -26.80 -6.48
C LEU A 425 3.92 -26.26 -6.05
N LEU A 426 3.30 -25.47 -6.91
CA LEU A 426 1.99 -24.87 -6.68
C LEU A 426 1.01 -25.36 -7.75
N TRP A 427 -0.25 -25.53 -7.35
CA TRP A 427 -1.35 -25.92 -8.22
C TRP A 427 -2.16 -24.70 -8.70
N GLY A 428 -1.50 -23.55 -8.83
CA GLY A 428 -2.08 -22.27 -9.20
C GLY A 428 -0.99 -21.29 -9.65
N ALA A 429 -1.41 -20.19 -10.26
CA ALA A 429 -0.49 -19.16 -10.72
C ALA A 429 0.01 -18.32 -9.53
N LEU A 430 1.23 -17.81 -9.63
CA LEU A 430 1.83 -16.91 -8.62
C LEU A 430 1.52 -15.43 -8.90
N ASP A 431 0.91 -15.14 -10.04
CA ASP A 431 0.53 -13.82 -10.52
C ASP A 431 -0.99 -13.63 -10.50
N ASP A 432 -1.43 -12.37 -10.48
CA ASP A 432 -2.85 -12.01 -10.50
C ASP A 432 -3.45 -12.25 -11.89
N GLN A 433 -3.74 -13.50 -12.24
CA GLN A 433 -4.56 -13.78 -13.43
C GLN A 433 -6.04 -13.64 -13.11
N SER A 434 -6.40 -13.89 -11.85
CA SER A 434 -7.72 -13.87 -11.25
C SER A 434 -7.45 -13.93 -9.74
N CYS A 435 -8.07 -13.06 -8.92
CA CYS A 435 -7.75 -12.99 -7.49
C CYS A 435 -7.89 -14.33 -6.77
#